data_AF-A0A2C6AG31-F1
#
_entry.id   AF-A0A2C6AG31-F1
#
_cell.length_a   1.000
_cell.length_b   1.000
_cell.length_c   1.000
_cell.angle_alpha   90.00
_cell.angle_beta   90.00
_cell.angle_gamma   90.00
#
_symmetry.space_group_name_H-M   'P 1'
#
loop_
_entity.id
_entity.type
_entity.pdbx_description
1 polymer ?
#
loop_
_entity_poly.entity_id
_entity_poly.type
_entity_poly.pdbx_seq_one_letter_code
_entity_poly.pdbx_strand_id
1 'polypeptide(L)' 'MRENSIRINALELKNIDILNSEAPKEMTIVLDERSLNFDFDKSNVKPEYYDLLNNIKEFVEQNNYEITIVG' A
#
# COMPACT_ATOMS: atom_id res chain seq x y z
N MET A 1 -1.36 -23.58 11.81
CA MET A 1 -2.11 -22.85 10.76
C MET A 1 -1.09 -22.01 10.01
N ARG A 2 -1.09 -21.98 8.67
CA ARG A 2 -0.16 -21.12 7.92
C ARG A 2 -0.66 -19.68 8.06
N GLU A 3 0.14 -18.80 8.66
CA GLU A 3 -0.12 -17.35 8.66
C GLU A 3 0.14 -16.84 7.25
N ASN A 4 -0.92 -16.58 6.48
CA ASN A 4 -0.82 -15.98 5.16
C ASN A 4 -0.66 -14.46 5.31
N SER A 5 0.56 -14.03 5.65
CA SER A 5 0.99 -12.62 5.62
C SER A 5 1.85 -12.38 4.37
N ILE A 6 1.55 -11.30 3.65
CA ILE A 6 2.29 -10.93 2.42
C ILE A 6 2.90 -9.54 2.60
N ARG A 7 4.19 -9.39 2.25
CA ARG A 7 4.87 -8.11 2.12
C ARG A 7 5.07 -7.78 0.65
N ILE A 8 4.62 -6.60 0.22
CA ILE A 8 4.66 -6.16 -1.17
C ILE A 8 5.15 -4.72 -1.27
N ASN A 9 5.85 -4.41 -2.36
CA ASN A 9 6.27 -3.03 -2.66
C ASN A 9 5.12 -2.26 -3.31
N ALA A 10 5.03 -0.95 -3.05
CA ALA A 10 4.01 -0.09 -3.66
C ALA A 10 3.98 -0.12 -5.19
N LEU A 11 5.15 -0.30 -5.83
CA LEU A 11 5.24 -0.40 -7.30
C LEU A 11 4.65 -1.70 -7.83
N GLU A 12 4.61 -2.76 -7.01
CA GLU A 12 4.06 -4.06 -7.37
C GLU A 12 2.54 -4.10 -7.25
N LEU A 13 1.93 -3.25 -6.43
CA LEU A 13 0.47 -3.15 -6.28
C LEU A 13 -0.27 -2.86 -7.60
N LYS A 14 0.38 -2.17 -8.55
CA LYS A 14 -0.21 -1.89 -9.87
C LYS A 14 -0.44 -3.14 -10.73
N ASN A 15 0.24 -4.25 -10.41
CA ASN A 15 0.24 -5.48 -11.22
C ASN A 15 -0.44 -6.67 -10.52
N ILE A 16 -0.84 -6.53 -9.25
CA ILE A 16 -1.51 -7.63 -8.56
C ILE A 16 -2.99 -7.50 -8.89
N ASP A 17 -3.52 -8.48 -9.62
CA ASP A 17 -4.95 -8.74 -9.79
C ASP A 17 -5.54 -9.21 -8.44
N ILE A 18 -5.51 -8.34 -7.42
CA ILE A 18 -5.86 -8.67 -6.03
C ILE A 18 -7.36 -9.01 -5.88
N LEU A 19 -8.14 -8.84 -6.95
CA LEU A 19 -9.57 -9.08 -6.99
C LEU A 19 -9.96 -10.56 -7.16
N ASN A 20 -9.02 -11.45 -7.54
CA ASN A 20 -9.36 -12.83 -7.93
C ASN A 20 -8.82 -13.93 -6.99
N SER A 21 -8.03 -13.60 -5.99
CA SER A 21 -7.52 -14.54 -4.98
C SER A 21 -7.93 -14.05 -3.60
N GLU A 22 -8.27 -14.95 -2.67
CA GLU A 22 -8.58 -14.59 -1.28
C GLU A 22 -7.52 -13.62 -0.75
N ALA A 23 -7.91 -12.35 -0.58
CA ALA A 23 -7.00 -11.32 -0.15
C ALA A 23 -6.38 -11.74 1.20
N PRO A 24 -5.05 -11.63 1.37
CA PRO A 24 -4.37 -12.17 2.55
C PRO A 24 -4.93 -11.55 3.82
N LYS A 25 -4.99 -12.31 4.92
CA LYS A 25 -5.52 -11.81 6.20
C LYS A 25 -4.70 -10.64 6.74
N GLU A 26 -3.40 -10.65 6.47
CA GLU A 26 -2.48 -9.60 6.87
C GLU A 26 -1.59 -9.23 5.68
N MET A 27 -1.41 -7.93 5.47
CA MET A 27 -0.61 -7.40 4.37
C MET A 27 0.23 -6.22 4.86
N THR A 28 1.50 -6.19 4.49
CA THR A 28 2.36 -5.02 4.67
C THR A 28 2.73 -4.44 3.31
N ILE A 29 2.36 -3.17 3.11
CA ILE A 29 2.75 -2.41 1.93
C ILE A 29 3.96 -1.55 2.31
N VAL A 30 5.09 -1.75 1.62
CA VAL A 30 6.31 -0.97 1.84
C VAL A 30 6.38 0.14 0.80
N LEU A 31 6.36 1.39 1.28
CA LEU A 31 6.59 2.60 0.49
C LEU A 31 8.04 3.06 0.74
N ASP A 32 8.92 2.83 -0.24
CA ASP A 32 10.32 3.25 -0.21
C ASP A 32 10.53 4.63 -0.88
N GLU A 33 11.76 5.17 -0.84
CA GLU A 33 12.09 6.49 -1.41
C GLU A 33 11.78 6.63 -2.91
N ARG A 34 11.63 5.51 -3.63
CA ARG A 34 11.29 5.48 -5.06
C ARG A 34 9.79 5.51 -5.31
N SER A 35 8.99 5.18 -4.30
CA SER A 35 7.53 5.07 -4.38
C SER A 35 6.80 6.16 -3.60
N LEU A 36 7.35 6.61 -2.47
CA LEU A 36 6.90 7.79 -1.73
C LEU A 36 8.10 8.46 -1.06
N ASN A 37 8.44 9.67 -1.50
CA ASN A 37 9.44 10.49 -0.81
C ASN A 37 8.85 11.86 -0.42
N PHE A 38 9.49 12.44 0.58
CA PHE A 38 9.20 13.78 1.07
C PHE A 38 10.41 14.69 0.83
N ASP A 39 10.14 15.98 0.65
CA ASP A 39 11.23 16.97 0.63
C ASP A 39 11.85 17.09 2.03
N PHE A 40 13.10 17.55 2.08
CA PHE A 40 13.82 17.74 3.34
C PHE A 40 13.01 18.61 4.31
N ASP A 41 12.81 18.11 5.53
CA ASP A 41 12.02 18.76 6.59
C ASP A 41 10.55 19.06 6.19
N LYS A 42 9.98 18.23 5.30
CA LYS A 42 8.57 18.28 4.91
C LYS A 42 7.87 16.94 5.18
N SER A 43 6.59 17.02 5.47
CA SER A 43 5.67 15.87 5.58
C SER A 43 4.56 15.91 4.53
N ASN A 44 4.65 16.85 3.58
CA ASN A 44 3.64 17.03 2.54
C ASN A 44 3.83 15.98 1.45
N VAL A 45 2.78 15.22 1.15
CA VAL A 45 2.77 14.31 0.01
C VAL A 45 2.74 15.12 -1.28
N LYS A 46 3.63 14.80 -2.23
CA LYS A 46 3.65 15.44 -3.55
C LYS A 46 2.48 14.95 -4.42
N PRO A 47 1.90 15.80 -5.27
CA PRO A 47 0.76 15.42 -6.13
C PRO A 47 1.01 14.18 -7.01
N GLU A 48 2.26 13.96 -7.42
CA GLU A 48 2.67 12.78 -8.21
C GLU A 48 2.43 11.43 -7.50
N TYR A 49 2.28 11.44 -6.17
CA TYR A 49 2.00 10.23 -5.37
C TYR A 49 0.52 10.06 -5.01
N TYR A 50 -0.35 11.03 -5.34
CA TYR A 50 -1.77 10.96 -4.96
C TYR A 50 -2.47 9.76 -5.59
N ASP A 51 -2.19 9.44 -6.85
CA ASP A 51 -2.77 8.28 -7.51
C ASP A 51 -2.38 6.97 -6.83
N LEU A 52 -1.12 6.83 -6.39
CA LEU A 52 -0.65 5.65 -5.66
C LEU A 52 -1.39 5.50 -4.33
N LEU A 53 -1.50 6.57 -3.55
CA LEU A 53 -2.17 6.54 -2.25
C LEU A 53 -3.68 6.32 -2.39
N ASN A 54 -4.32 6.90 -3.41
CA ASN A 54 -5.73 6.66 -3.71
C ASN A 54 -5.99 5.19 -4.06
N ASN A 55 -5.13 4.57 -4.86
CA ASN A 55 -5.25 3.14 -5.18
C ASN A 55 -5.14 2.26 -3.92
N ILE A 56 -4.20 2.57 -3.02
CA ILE A 56 -4.06 1.85 -1.74
C ILE A 56 -5.31 2.02 -0.89
N LYS A 57 -5.85 3.25 -0.81
CA LYS A 57 -7.08 3.53 -0.08
C LYS A 57 -8.26 2.70 -0.63
N GLU A 58 -8.49 2.73 -1.94
CA GLU A 58 -9.57 1.97 -2.57
C GLU A 58 -9.42 0.47 -2.34
N PHE A 59 -8.20 -0.05 -2.46
CA PHE A 59 -7.92 -1.45 -2.18
C PHE A 59 -8.25 -1.84 -0.73
N VAL A 60 -7.86 -1.01 0.24
CA VAL A 60 -8.16 -1.27 1.65
C VAL A 60 -9.66 -1.20 1.93
N GLU A 61 -10.35 -0.19 1.41
CA GLU A 61 -11.79 -0.01 1.60
C GLU A 61 -12.59 -1.17 0.99
N GLN A 62 -12.22 -1.64 -0.21
CA GLN A 62 -12.88 -2.79 -0.86
C GLN A 62 -12.72 -4.10 -0.08
N ASN A 63 -11.59 -4.27 0.61
CA ASN A 63 -11.27 -5.49 1.36
C ASN A 63 -11.53 -5.36 2.88
N ASN A 64 -12.03 -4.19 3.33
CA ASN A 64 -12.33 -3.89 4.72
C ASN A 64 -11.15 -4.17 5.67
N TYR A 65 -9.94 -3.75 5.27
CA TYR A 65 -8.74 -3.91 6.11
C TYR A 65 -8.67 -2.82 7.20
N GLU A 66 -8.18 -3.21 8.37
CA GLU A 66 -7.67 -2.28 9.38
C GLU A 66 -6.25 -1.83 8.99
N ILE A 67 -5.98 -0.53 9.05
CA ILE A 67 -4.68 0.04 8.61
C ILE A 67 -3.91 0.56 9.82
N THR A 68 -2.59 0.27 9.85
CA THR A 68 -1.61 0.99 10.66
C THR A 68 -0.53 1.56 9.73
N ILE A 69 -0.20 2.84 9.88
CA ILE A 69 0.84 3.53 9.09
C ILE A 69 2.04 3.79 10.02
N VAL A 70 3.23 3.43 9.56
CA VAL A 70 4.50 3.67 10.27
C VAL A 70 5.41 4.46 9.32
N GLY A 71 5.97 5.56 9.81
CA GLY A 71 6.88 6.46 9.09
C GLY A 71 8.16 6.71 9.86
#